data_AF-A0ABD6SGZ6-F1
#
_entry.id   AF-A0ABD6SGZ6-F1
#
_cell.length_a   1.000
_cell.length_b   1.000
_cell.length_c   1.000
_cell.angle_alpha   90.00
_cell.angle_beta   90.00
_cell.angle_gamma   90.00
#
_symmetry.space_group_name_H-M   'P 1'
#
loop_
_entity.id
_entity.type
_entity.pdbx_description
1 polymer ?
#
loop_
_entity_poly.entity_id
_entity_poly.type
_entity_poly.pdbx_seq_one_letter_code
_entity_poly.pdbx_strand_id
1 'polypeptide(L)'
;MKNVSFRNKIIIKLLGAVAISFFISFGLTILILAYVIDPLFIKHEEFGMFEFNVAMLFLFAFAIFTFIILFLILVRKKIVYLKLISDNVNDIANGKLGLIIGIKGKDELTQLAKNINYMSKELENT
;
A
#
# COMPACT_ATOMS: atom_id res chain seq x y z
N MET A 1 -6.14 0.12 -27.76
CA MET A 1 -5.71 0.00 -26.34
C MET A 1 -6.51 -1.09 -25.66
N LYS A 2 -5.86 -2.10 -25.05
CA LYS A 2 -6.60 -3.18 -24.36
C LYS A 2 -7.18 -2.60 -23.06
N ASN A 3 -8.51 -2.63 -22.91
CA ASN A 3 -9.15 -2.13 -21.69
C ASN A 3 -8.70 -2.97 -20.48
N VAL A 4 -8.16 -2.31 -19.45
CA VAL A 4 -7.91 -2.95 -18.14
C VAL A 4 -9.26 -3.30 -17.54
N SER A 5 -9.44 -4.56 -17.17
CA SER A 5 -10.70 -4.99 -16.55
C SER A 5 -10.91 -4.26 -15.23
N PHE A 6 -12.16 -3.96 -14.90
CA PHE A 6 -12.52 -3.17 -13.71
C PHE A 6 -11.83 -3.67 -12.43
N ARG A 7 -11.83 -4.98 -12.17
CA ARG A 7 -11.18 -5.60 -11.00
C ARG A 7 -9.65 -5.41 -10.97
N ASN A 8 -9.03 -5.24 -12.13
CA ASN A 8 -7.59 -5.06 -12.23
C ASN A 8 -7.15 -3.61 -12.09
N LYS A 9 -8.07 -2.65 -12.06
CA LYS A 9 -7.73 -1.23 -11.94
C LYS A 9 -6.93 -0.96 -10.66
N ILE A 10 -5.93 -0.08 -10.75
CA ILE A 10 -5.10 0.35 -9.61
C ILE A 10 -6.00 0.86 -8.49
N ILE A 11 -7.01 1.67 -8.80
CA ILE A 11 -7.93 2.21 -7.79
C ILE A 11 -8.64 1.12 -7.00
N ILE A 12 -9.06 0.02 -7.64
CA ILE A 12 -9.73 -1.10 -6.95
C ILE A 12 -8.75 -1.84 -6.05
N LYS A 13 -7.50 -2.02 -6.48
CA LYS A 13 -6.45 -2.63 -5.64
C LYS A 13 -6.08 -1.75 -4.45
N LEU A 14 -6.03 -0.44 -4.64
CA LEU A 14 -5.76 0.53 -3.57
C LEU A 14 -6.90 0.55 -2.55
N LEU A 15 -8.15 0.59 -3.01
CA LEU A 15 -9.33 0.49 -2.13
C LEU A 15 -9.33 -0.83 -1.35
N GLY A 16 -9.00 -1.94 -2.00
CA GLY A 16 -8.80 -3.23 -1.33
C GLY A 16 -7.72 -3.17 -0.25
N ALA A 17 -6.58 -2.52 -0.52
CA ALA A 17 -5.51 -2.36 0.47
C ALA A 17 -5.94 -1.50 1.66
N VAL A 18 -6.70 -0.42 1.44
CA VAL A 18 -7.29 0.40 2.50
C VAL A 18 -8.22 -0.45 3.37
N ALA A 19 -9.17 -1.15 2.74
CA ALA A 19 -10.15 -1.98 3.46
C ALA A 19 -9.46 -3.07 4.30
N ILE A 20 -8.51 -3.81 3.72
CA ILE A 20 -7.75 -4.85 4.42
C ILE A 20 -7.00 -4.25 5.62
N SER A 21 -6.29 -3.15 5.42
CA SER A 21 -5.52 -2.50 6.50
C SER A 21 -6.41 -2.01 7.63
N PHE A 22 -7.60 -1.49 7.29
CA PHE A 22 -8.60 -1.04 8.24
C PHE A 22 -9.13 -2.19 9.10
N PHE A 23 -9.59 -3.28 8.47
CA PHE A 23 -10.14 -4.42 9.21
C PHE A 23 -9.09 -5.12 10.10
N ILE A 24 -7.84 -5.21 9.63
CA ILE A 24 -6.76 -5.77 10.46
C ILE A 24 -6.48 -4.87 11.67
N SER A 25 -6.31 -3.56 11.45
CA SER A 25 -6.06 -2.62 12.55
C SER A 25 -7.23 -2.61 13.56
N PHE A 26 -8.47 -2.60 13.06
CA PHE A 26 -9.66 -2.64 13.90
C PHE A 26 -9.76 -3.93 14.72
N GLY A 27 -9.53 -5.08 14.08
CA GLY A 27 -9.49 -6.38 14.76
C GLY A 27 -8.41 -6.44 15.85
N LEU A 28 -7.20 -5.99 15.54
CA LEU A 28 -6.11 -5.90 16.53
C LEU A 28 -6.47 -4.99 17.71
N THR A 29 -7.13 -3.87 17.44
CA THR A 29 -7.58 -2.94 18.49
C THR A 29 -8.58 -3.60 19.44
N ILE A 30 -9.56 -4.33 18.90
CA ILE A 30 -10.53 -5.09 19.71
C ILE A 30 -9.82 -6.17 20.55
N LEU A 31 -8.86 -6.89 19.96
CA LEU A 31 -8.10 -7.92 20.69
C LEU A 31 -7.28 -7.31 21.84
N ILE A 32 -6.62 -6.18 21.61
CA ILE A 32 -5.86 -5.50 22.66
C ILE A 32 -6.80 -5.00 23.77
N LEU A 33 -7.95 -4.44 23.41
CA LEU A 33 -8.94 -4.01 24.40
C LEU A 33 -9.38 -5.18 25.29
N ALA A 34 -9.86 -6.27 24.67
CA ALA A 34 -10.45 -7.41 25.38
C ALA A 34 -9.44 -8.24 26.19
N TYR A 35 -8.20 -8.40 25.70
CA TYR A 35 -7.22 -9.29 26.31
C TYR A 35 -6.09 -8.59 27.06
N VAL A 36 -5.93 -7.26 26.90
CA VAL A 36 -4.87 -6.50 27.56
C VAL A 36 -5.44 -5.40 28.43
N ILE A 37 -6.24 -4.49 27.87
CA ILE A 37 -6.75 -3.33 28.61
C ILE A 37 -7.76 -3.77 29.67
N ASP A 38 -8.86 -4.43 29.29
CA ASP A 38 -9.92 -4.78 30.24
C ASP A 38 -9.39 -5.62 31.43
N PRO A 39 -8.58 -6.68 31.22
CA PRO A 39 -8.02 -7.45 32.34
C PRO A 39 -7.06 -6.65 33.23
N LEU A 40 -6.30 -5.71 32.64
CA LEU A 40 -5.34 -4.88 33.38
C LEU A 40 -6.04 -3.89 34.31
N PHE A 41 -7.16 -3.30 33.87
CA PHE A 41 -7.95 -2.37 34.69
C PHE A 41 -8.83 -3.09 35.72
N ILE A 42 -9.33 -4.29 35.42
CA ILE A 42 -10.08 -5.10 36.41
C ILE A 42 -9.15 -5.59 37.54
N LYS A 43 -7.90 -5.92 37.22
CA LYS A 43 -6.94 -6.47 38.19
C LYS A 43 -6.36 -5.43 39.15
N HIS A 44 -6.31 -4.16 38.74
CA HIS A 44 -5.64 -3.11 39.48
C HIS A 44 -6.63 -2.01 39.88
N GLU A 45 -7.21 -2.14 41.08
CA GLU A 45 -8.17 -1.17 41.65
C GLU A 45 -7.60 0.24 41.84
N GLU A 46 -6.26 0.40 41.79
CA GLU A 46 -5.60 1.70 41.88
C GLU A 46 -5.72 2.53 40.59
N PHE A 47 -6.04 1.89 39.44
CA PHE A 47 -6.20 2.63 38.19
C PHE A 47 -7.52 3.37 38.16
N GLY A 48 -7.43 4.68 38.00
CA GLY A 48 -8.56 5.57 37.88
C GLY A 48 -8.93 5.87 36.42
N MET A 49 -9.82 6.84 36.28
CA MET A 49 -10.31 7.32 34.98
C MET A 49 -9.20 7.96 34.15
N PHE A 50 -8.20 8.57 34.78
CA PHE A 50 -7.09 9.22 34.09
C PHE A 50 -6.23 8.20 33.34
N GLU A 51 -5.82 7.12 34.01
CA GLU A 51 -5.02 6.04 33.45
C GLU A 51 -5.75 5.37 32.28
N PHE A 52 -7.07 5.17 32.43
CA PHE A 52 -7.92 4.62 31.36
C PHE A 52 -7.92 5.51 30.12
N ASN A 53 -8.11 6.82 30.29
CA ASN A 53 -8.10 7.77 29.18
C ASN A 53 -6.74 7.80 28.47
N VAL A 54 -5.64 7.74 29.23
CA VAL A 54 -4.28 7.66 28.67
C VAL A 54 -4.08 6.37 27.89
N ALA A 55 -4.50 5.22 28.43
CA ALA A 55 -4.43 3.93 27.75
C ALA A 55 -5.25 3.91 26.45
N MET A 56 -6.45 4.47 26.46
CA MET A 56 -7.31 4.59 25.28
C MET A 56 -6.71 5.50 24.21
N LEU A 57 -6.03 6.59 24.58
CA LEU A 57 -5.31 7.45 23.65
C LEU A 57 -4.17 6.67 22.97
N PHE A 58 -3.38 5.92 23.74
CA PHE A 58 -2.32 5.07 23.18
C PHE A 58 -2.86 3.98 22.27
N LEU A 59 -4.00 3.36 22.63
CA LEU A 59 -4.67 2.36 21.81
C LEU A 59 -5.14 2.94 20.47
N PHE A 60 -5.71 4.14 20.49
CA PHE A 60 -6.10 4.86 19.26
C PHE A 60 -4.89 5.19 18.38
N ALA A 61 -3.80 5.71 18.98
CA ALA A 61 -2.57 5.98 18.26
C ALA A 61 -2.02 4.68 17.62
N PHE A 62 -2.00 3.58 18.38
CA PHE A 62 -1.59 2.27 17.89
C PHE A 62 -2.44 1.79 16.71
N ALA A 63 -3.76 1.96 16.76
CA ALA A 63 -4.66 1.62 15.66
C ALA A 63 -4.31 2.40 14.38
N ILE A 64 -4.07 3.71 14.49
CA ILE A 64 -3.68 4.56 13.36
C ILE A 64 -2.32 4.12 12.80
N PHE A 65 -1.32 3.91 13.65
CA PHE A 65 0.00 3.47 13.21
C PHE A 65 -0.02 2.12 12.51
N THR A 66 -0.73 1.13 13.07
CA THR A 66 -0.86 -0.19 12.45
C THR A 66 -1.55 -0.12 11.09
N PHE A 67 -2.61 0.68 10.97
CA PHE A 67 -3.29 0.93 9.69
C PHE A 67 -2.32 1.51 8.65
N ILE A 68 -1.60 2.58 9.00
CA ILE A 68 -0.65 3.25 8.09
C ILE A 68 0.44 2.29 7.65
N ILE A 69 1.05 1.55 8.57
CA ILE A 69 2.14 0.61 8.27
C ILE A 69 1.65 -0.48 7.32
N LEU A 70 0.51 -1.11 7.59
CA LEU A 70 -0.07 -2.16 6.75
C LEU A 70 -0.40 -1.62 5.35
N PHE A 71 -1.02 -0.45 5.28
CA PHE A 71 -1.36 0.18 4.02
C PHE A 71 -0.11 0.47 3.17
N LEU A 72 0.93 1.05 3.79
CA LEU A 72 2.19 1.34 3.11
C LEU A 72 2.87 0.06 2.60
N ILE A 73 2.86 -1.03 3.38
CA ILE A 73 3.39 -2.33 2.96
C ILE A 73 2.65 -2.86 1.72
N LEU A 74 1.32 -2.79 1.71
CA LEU A 74 0.50 -3.28 0.59
C LEU A 74 0.70 -2.44 -0.68
N VAL A 75 0.82 -1.11 -0.55
CA VAL A 75 0.99 -0.20 -1.69
C VAL A 75 2.44 -0.16 -2.20
N ARG A 76 3.44 -0.51 -1.37
CA ARG A 76 4.87 -0.47 -1.71
C ARG A 76 5.20 -1.13 -3.05
N LYS A 77 4.62 -2.30 -3.34
CA LYS A 77 4.87 -3.03 -4.60
C LYS A 77 4.49 -2.20 -5.83
N LYS A 78 3.45 -1.36 -5.74
CA LYS A 78 3.01 -0.48 -6.83
C LYS A 78 3.91 0.73 -6.98
N ILE A 79 4.29 1.36 -5.88
CA ILE A 79 5.22 2.51 -5.88
C ILE A 79 6.57 2.10 -6.47
N VAL A 80 7.12 0.96 -6.06
CA VAL A 80 8.39 0.44 -6.60
C VAL A 80 8.30 0.16 -8.10
N TYR A 81 7.17 -0.38 -8.57
CA TYR A 81 6.99 -0.63 -9.99
C TYR A 81 6.86 0.66 -10.80
N LEU A 82 6.16 1.66 -10.27
CA LEU A 82 6.10 2.99 -10.88
C LEU A 82 7.49 3.64 -10.96
N LYS A 83 8.30 3.53 -9.89
CA LYS A 83 9.67 4.04 -9.87
C LYS A 83 10.54 3.36 -10.94
N LEU A 84 10.45 2.03 -11.07
CA LEU A 84 11.14 1.29 -12.14
C LEU A 84 10.76 1.81 -13.53
N ILE A 85 9.47 2.04 -13.78
CA ILE A 85 9.00 2.61 -15.06
C ILE A 85 9.63 3.99 -15.27
N SER A 86 9.58 4.86 -14.26
CA SER A 86 10.14 6.21 -14.34
C SER A 86 11.64 6.21 -14.64
N ASP A 87 12.41 5.32 -13.99
CA ASP A 87 13.86 5.25 -14.17
C ASP A 87 14.21 4.75 -15.59
N ASN A 88 13.47 3.75 -16.11
CA ASN A 88 13.66 3.28 -17.49
C ASN A 88 13.28 4.34 -18.52
N VAL A 89 12.22 5.12 -18.29
CA VAL A 89 11.85 6.23 -19.16
C VAL A 89 12.97 7.27 -19.22
N ASN A 90 13.56 7.60 -18.06
CA ASN A 90 14.71 8.51 -18.02
C ASN A 90 15.92 7.95 -18.78
N ASP A 91 16.20 6.66 -18.64
CA ASP A 91 17.27 6.00 -19.39
C ASP A 91 17.03 6.05 -20.91
N ILE A 92 15.81 5.79 -21.38
CA ILE A 92 15.44 5.88 -22.80
C ILE A 92 15.62 7.32 -23.30
N ALA A 93 15.15 8.31 -22.54
CA ALA A 93 15.30 9.73 -22.88
C ALA A 93 16.75 10.18 -22.97
N ASN A 94 17.67 9.51 -22.25
CA ASN A 94 19.11 9.75 -22.31
C ASN A 94 19.83 8.90 -23.37
N GLY A 95 19.09 8.33 -24.34
CA GLY A 95 19.66 7.67 -25.51
C GLY A 95 19.84 6.16 -25.38
N LYS A 96 19.43 5.53 -24.27
CA LYS A 96 19.40 4.06 -24.15
C LYS A 96 18.13 3.50 -24.82
N LEU A 97 18.06 3.64 -26.14
CA LEU A 97 16.93 3.17 -26.94
C LEU A 97 16.85 1.63 -26.94
N GLY A 98 15.65 1.08 -27.17
CA GLY A 98 15.42 -0.37 -27.15
C GLY A 98 15.32 -1.01 -25.76
N LEU A 99 15.52 -0.24 -24.67
CA LEU A 99 15.31 -0.74 -23.31
C LEU A 99 13.85 -1.20 -23.10
N ILE A 100 13.71 -2.36 -22.46
CA ILE A 100 12.42 -3.02 -22.18
C ILE A 100 12.19 -3.11 -20.68
N ILE A 101 11.10 -2.49 -20.22
CA ILE A 101 10.60 -2.58 -18.86
C ILE A 101 9.96 -3.95 -18.64
N GLY A 102 10.41 -4.66 -17.60
CA GLY A 102 9.82 -5.92 -17.18
C GLY A 102 8.34 -5.76 -16.77
N ILE A 103 7.45 -6.55 -17.36
CA ILE A 103 6.01 -6.42 -17.15
C ILE A 103 5.56 -7.06 -15.83
N LYS A 104 5.02 -6.25 -14.91
CA LYS A 104 4.54 -6.71 -13.59
C LYS A 104 3.04 -6.44 -13.38
N GLY A 105 2.21 -7.44 -13.70
CA GLY A 105 0.78 -7.43 -13.39
C GLY A 105 -0.13 -7.35 -14.60
N LYS A 106 -1.32 -6.79 -14.40
CA LYS A 106 -2.40 -6.69 -15.41
C LYS A 106 -3.21 -5.39 -15.26
N ASP A 107 -2.60 -4.37 -14.65
CA ASP A 107 -3.23 -3.08 -14.35
C ASP A 107 -2.71 -1.96 -15.26
N GLU A 108 -3.11 -0.72 -14.98
CA GLU A 108 -2.78 0.45 -15.79
C GLU A 108 -1.27 0.73 -15.82
N LEU A 109 -0.52 0.44 -14.74
CA LEU A 109 0.94 0.54 -14.76
C LEU A 109 1.57 -0.50 -15.70
N THR A 110 0.98 -1.69 -15.76
CA THR A 110 1.39 -2.72 -16.71
C THR A 110 1.15 -2.27 -18.15
N GLN A 111 -0.02 -1.68 -18.42
CA GLN A 111 -0.32 -1.15 -19.74
C GLN A 111 0.61 0.00 -20.13
N LEU A 112 0.92 0.89 -19.18
CA LEU A 112 1.87 1.97 -19.38
C LEU A 112 3.27 1.43 -19.75
N ALA A 113 3.79 0.46 -19.00
CA ALA A 113 5.07 -0.17 -19.29
C ALA A 113 5.09 -0.81 -20.70
N LYS A 114 4.01 -1.47 -21.13
CA LYS A 114 3.91 -2.04 -22.48
C LYS A 114 3.96 -0.96 -23.57
N ASN A 115 3.23 0.15 -23.36
CA ASN A 115 3.22 1.24 -24.32
C ASN A 115 4.60 1.90 -24.42
N ILE A 116 5.31 2.06 -23.30
CA ILE A 116 6.69 2.58 -23.29
C ILE A 116 7.64 1.62 -23.98
N ASN A 117 7.54 0.31 -23.73
CA ASN A 117 8.39 -0.68 -24.42
C ASN A 117 8.20 -0.65 -25.93
N TYR A 118 6.96 -0.51 -26.40
CA TYR A 118 6.66 -0.35 -27.81
C TYR A 118 7.35 0.91 -28.37
N MET A 119 7.17 2.06 -27.72
CA MET A 119 7.79 3.32 -28.13
C MET A 119 9.33 3.24 -28.15
N SER A 120 9.94 2.68 -27.11
CA SER A 120 11.39 2.49 -26.99
C SER A 120 11.94 1.66 -28.14
N LYS A 121 11.19 0.64 -28.58
CA LYS A 121 11.59 -0.24 -29.67
C LYS A 121 11.48 0.44 -31.04
N GLU A 122 10.44 1.24 -31.25
CA GLU A 122 10.31 2.02 -32.49
C GLU A 122 11.44 3.05 -32.63
N LEU A 123 11.80 3.73 -31.54
CA LEU A 123 12.91 4.69 -31.52
C LEU A 123 14.27 4.04 -31.82
N GLU A 124 14.50 2.81 -31.37
CA GLU A 124 15.74 2.07 -31.65
C GLU A 124 15.91 1.75 -33.15
N ASN A 125 14.79 1.59 -33.88
CA ASN A 125 14.78 1.24 -35.29
C ASN A 125 14.72 2.47 -36.22
N THR A 126 14.86 3.68 -35.67
CA THR A 126 14.89 4.94 -36.42
C THR A 126 16.34 5.35 -36.68
#